data_AF-A0A7S3YG70-F1
#
_entry.id   AF-A0A7S3YG70-F1
#
_cell.length_a   1.000
_cell.length_b   1.000
_cell.length_c   1.000
_cell.angle_alpha   90.00
_cell.angle_beta   90.00
_cell.angle_gamma   90.00
#
_symmetry.space_group_name_H-M   'P 1'
#
loop_
_entity.id
_entity.type
_entity.pdbx_description
1 polymer ?
#
loop_
_entity_poly.entity_id
_entity_poly.type
_entity_poly.pdbx_seq_one_letter_code
_entity_poly.pdbx_strand_id
1 'polypeptide(L)'
;MWGTLKSTYNAMSQKIAAPCNVCGNDSFQGAPNFSLIGKMPKDRRPYETDDALFLLVLRTSFPKVWQWLLANDCMVCCPQSASLPQTITLEDVQTHVVTQTKIAGEYESLNNKVVTMVGAEMVTQRGYPAPRTVRVLRVDELEVPRAEVGLKGARKLKVVHLSRPFAGGVECPDEPEWMDAQLMRQFMVMMKSHPEMEPVFDDMNKYIQEFNHVAEFAAGGLDR
;
A
#
# COMPACT_ATOMS: atom_id res chain seq x y z
N MET A 1 38.86 36.62 -35.89
CA MET A 1 39.20 35.77 -34.73
C MET A 1 38.00 34.91 -34.44
N TRP A 2 38.14 33.59 -34.64
CA TRP A 2 37.26 32.46 -34.25
C TRP A 2 35.76 32.62 -34.56
N GLY A 3 35.13 31.93 -35.52
CA GLY A 3 35.44 30.62 -36.09
C GLY A 3 34.54 29.54 -35.46
N THR A 4 33.49 29.17 -36.20
CA THR A 4 32.85 27.84 -36.23
C THR A 4 31.89 27.46 -35.09
N LEU A 5 30.59 27.38 -35.42
CA LEU A 5 29.78 26.15 -35.32
C LEU A 5 28.35 26.41 -35.83
N LYS A 6 28.19 26.34 -37.16
CA LYS A 6 26.95 25.85 -37.77
C LYS A 6 26.80 24.37 -37.43
N SER A 7 25.55 23.90 -37.45
CA SER A 7 25.18 22.52 -37.76
C SER A 7 25.22 21.51 -36.62
N THR A 8 24.16 21.47 -35.81
CA THR A 8 23.49 20.22 -35.34
C THR A 8 22.09 20.45 -34.73
N TYR A 9 21.40 21.55 -35.06
CA TYR A 9 20.08 21.87 -34.49
C TYR A 9 18.88 21.21 -35.21
N ASN A 10 19.08 20.16 -36.01
CA ASN A 10 17.99 19.57 -36.81
C ASN A 10 18.08 18.04 -37.01
N ALA A 11 18.72 17.29 -36.10
CA ALA A 11 18.91 15.84 -36.29
C ALA A 11 18.63 14.94 -35.07
N MET A 12 17.92 15.40 -34.04
CA MET A 12 17.49 14.54 -32.93
C MET A 12 16.04 14.78 -32.48
N SER A 13 15.15 15.02 -33.44
CA SER A 13 13.68 15.12 -33.19
C SER A 13 12.87 14.01 -33.86
N GLN A 14 13.48 12.85 -34.16
CA GLN A 14 12.77 11.67 -34.67
C GLN A 14 13.41 10.39 -34.12
N LYS A 15 12.56 9.49 -33.58
CA LYS A 15 12.84 8.24 -32.84
C LYS A 15 13.17 8.52 -31.37
N ILE A 16 12.31 8.28 -30.38
CA ILE A 16 11.49 7.10 -30.09
C ILE A 16 10.18 7.58 -29.43
N ALA A 17 9.11 7.64 -30.21
CA ALA A 17 7.76 7.50 -29.69
C ALA A 17 7.43 6.02 -29.83
N ALA A 18 7.49 5.26 -28.74
CA ALA A 18 6.80 3.99 -28.70
C ALA A 18 5.31 4.31 -28.54
N PRO A 19 4.45 3.96 -29.51
CA PRO A 19 3.02 4.09 -29.31
C PRO A 19 2.59 3.15 -28.18
N CYS A 20 1.96 3.71 -27.14
CA CYS A 20 1.19 2.92 -26.19
C CYS A 20 0.01 2.32 -26.96
N ASN A 21 0.19 1.10 -27.48
CA ASN A 21 -0.82 0.36 -28.23
C ASN A 21 -1.76 -0.46 -27.33
N VAL A 22 -1.88 -0.12 -26.04
CA VAL A 22 -2.78 -0.83 -25.11
C VAL A 22 -4.09 -0.08 -24.87
N CYS A 23 -4.22 1.15 -25.37
CA CYS A 23 -5.49 1.87 -25.39
C CYS A 23 -6.22 1.61 -26.72
N GLY A 24 -6.54 0.35 -26.99
CA GLY A 24 -7.57 0.03 -27.98
C GLY A 24 -8.91 0.54 -27.43
N ASN A 25 -9.63 1.31 -28.25
CA ASN A 25 -10.97 1.85 -28.00
C ASN A 25 -12.03 0.73 -27.91
N ASP A 26 -11.85 -0.24 -27.03
CA ASP A 26 -12.91 -1.14 -26.64
C ASP A 26 -13.47 -0.63 -25.32
N SER A 27 -14.68 -0.08 -25.41
CA SER A 27 -15.57 0.20 -24.31
C SER A 27 -15.57 -0.95 -23.29
N PHE A 28 -14.80 -0.80 -22.21
CA PHE A 28 -14.74 -1.70 -21.07
C PHE A 28 -16.07 -1.62 -20.31
N GLN A 29 -17.06 -2.40 -20.77
CA GLN A 29 -18.26 -2.66 -19.98
C GLN A 29 -17.94 -3.73 -18.93
N GLY A 30 -18.10 -3.37 -17.67
CA GLY A 30 -18.23 -4.30 -16.54
C GLY A 30 -16.96 -4.52 -15.72
N ALA A 31 -16.64 -3.57 -14.83
CA ALA A 31 -15.84 -3.89 -13.65
C ALA A 31 -16.74 -4.64 -12.64
N PRO A 32 -16.36 -5.83 -12.15
CA PRO A 32 -17.11 -6.48 -11.09
C PRO A 32 -16.92 -5.71 -9.77
N ASN A 33 -18.00 -5.19 -9.21
CA ASN A 33 -18.04 -4.73 -7.82
C ASN A 33 -17.83 -5.94 -6.90
N PHE A 34 -16.68 -6.03 -6.25
CA PHE A 34 -16.40 -7.10 -5.29
C PHE A 34 -16.56 -6.56 -3.87
N SER A 35 -17.55 -7.08 -3.14
CA SER A 35 -17.69 -6.84 -1.70
C SER A 35 -16.72 -7.77 -0.96
N LEU A 36 -16.11 -7.25 0.12
CA LEU A 36 -15.05 -7.91 0.91
C LEU A 36 -15.50 -9.15 1.71
N ILE A 37 -16.63 -9.77 1.37
CA ILE A 37 -17.21 -10.91 2.10
C ILE A 37 -17.18 -12.15 1.19
N GLY A 38 -15.97 -12.57 0.78
CA GLY A 38 -15.73 -13.80 0.04
C GLY A 38 -14.91 -14.78 0.87
N LYS A 39 -15.37 -16.03 0.99
CA LYS A 39 -14.72 -17.10 1.76
C LYS A 39 -13.24 -17.25 1.35
N MET A 40 -12.33 -17.09 2.31
CA MET A 40 -10.88 -17.26 2.11
C MET A 40 -10.52 -18.73 1.78
N PRO A 41 -9.57 -18.98 0.85
CA PRO A 41 -9.01 -20.30 0.59
C PRO A 41 -8.24 -20.87 1.81
N LYS A 42 -8.19 -22.21 1.93
CA LYS A 42 -7.62 -22.91 3.10
C LYS A 42 -6.09 -23.12 3.06
N ASP A 43 -5.41 -22.82 1.96
CA ASP A 43 -3.97 -22.98 1.83
C ASP A 43 -3.26 -21.63 2.07
N ARG A 44 -3.02 -21.30 3.34
CA ARG A 44 -2.29 -20.08 3.72
C ARG A 44 -0.84 -20.14 3.28
N ARG A 45 -0.50 -19.40 2.23
CA ARG A 45 0.89 -19.17 1.81
C ARG A 45 1.50 -18.05 2.67
N PRO A 46 2.84 -18.00 2.87
CA PRO A 46 3.49 -17.12 3.87
C PRO A 46 3.27 -15.61 3.69
N TYR A 47 2.64 -15.18 2.60
CA TYR A 47 2.25 -13.81 2.29
C TYR A 47 0.77 -13.51 2.56
N GLU A 48 0.03 -14.44 3.17
CA GLU A 48 -1.34 -14.25 3.68
C GLU A 48 -1.33 -13.82 5.15
N THR A 49 -0.43 -12.92 5.52
CA THR A 49 -0.64 -12.09 6.70
C THR A 49 -1.70 -11.04 6.38
N ASP A 50 -2.50 -10.64 7.36
CA ASP A 50 -3.61 -9.68 7.18
C ASP A 50 -3.16 -8.33 6.59
N ASP A 51 -1.85 -8.05 6.61
CA ASP A 51 -1.18 -6.86 6.08
C ASP A 51 -1.10 -6.78 4.54
N ALA A 52 -1.47 -7.83 3.82
CA ALA A 52 -1.28 -7.93 2.37
C ALA A 52 -2.58 -8.03 1.56
N LEU A 53 -3.71 -7.50 2.07
CA LEU A 53 -5.00 -7.53 1.35
C LEU A 53 -4.86 -6.96 -0.08
N PHE A 54 -4.09 -5.88 -0.23
CA PHE A 54 -3.83 -5.28 -1.53
C PHE A 54 -3.15 -6.25 -2.52
N LEU A 55 -2.13 -6.99 -2.09
CA LEU A 55 -1.45 -7.99 -2.92
C LEU A 55 -2.39 -9.15 -3.28
N LEU A 56 -3.21 -9.59 -2.34
CA LEU A 56 -4.19 -10.63 -2.57
C LEU A 56 -5.18 -10.21 -3.66
N VAL A 57 -5.72 -8.99 -3.57
CA VAL A 57 -6.65 -8.44 -4.57
C VAL A 57 -5.94 -8.25 -5.92
N LEU A 58 -4.73 -7.69 -5.94
CA LEU A 58 -3.93 -7.53 -7.15
C LEU A 58 -3.78 -8.86 -7.91
N ARG A 59 -3.45 -9.93 -7.18
CA ARG A 59 -3.20 -11.25 -7.75
C ARG A 59 -4.47 -11.96 -8.21
N THR A 60 -5.55 -11.86 -7.44
CA THR A 60 -6.80 -12.61 -7.68
C THR A 60 -7.74 -11.88 -8.63
N SER A 61 -7.90 -10.58 -8.46
CA SER A 61 -8.86 -9.76 -9.21
C SER A 61 -8.26 -9.12 -10.46
N PHE A 62 -6.94 -8.90 -10.50
CA PHE A 62 -6.26 -8.21 -11.61
C PHE A 62 -5.11 -9.05 -12.22
N PRO A 63 -5.40 -10.27 -12.72
CA PRO A 63 -4.36 -11.21 -13.17
C PRO A 63 -3.52 -10.68 -14.34
N LYS A 64 -4.09 -9.84 -15.21
CA LYS A 64 -3.37 -9.21 -16.32
C LYS A 64 -2.28 -8.25 -15.81
N VAL A 65 -2.61 -7.44 -14.81
CA VAL A 65 -1.66 -6.50 -14.19
C VAL A 65 -0.59 -7.28 -13.44
N TRP A 66 -1.00 -8.32 -12.70
CA TRP A 66 -0.07 -9.22 -12.02
C TRP A 66 0.94 -9.87 -12.99
N GLN A 67 0.47 -10.44 -14.11
CA GLN A 67 1.35 -11.02 -15.13
C GLN A 67 2.28 -9.99 -15.76
N TRP A 68 1.78 -8.80 -16.07
CA TRP A 68 2.61 -7.72 -16.62
C TRP A 68 3.70 -7.31 -15.63
N LEU A 69 3.35 -7.20 -14.36
CA LEU A 69 4.29 -6.91 -13.28
C LEU A 69 5.34 -8.00 -13.11
N LEU A 70 4.96 -9.27 -13.24
CA LEU A 70 5.91 -10.38 -13.20
C LEU A 70 6.82 -10.45 -14.43
N ALA A 71 6.45 -9.79 -15.53
CA ALA A 71 7.27 -9.71 -16.74
C ALA A 71 8.22 -8.51 -16.72
N ASN A 72 7.89 -7.43 -15.98
CA ASN A 72 8.66 -6.19 -15.96
C ASN A 72 9.36 -5.96 -14.61
N ASP A 73 10.43 -5.17 -14.60
CA ASP A 73 11.17 -4.86 -13.35
C ASP A 73 10.47 -3.75 -12.56
N CYS A 74 9.39 -4.16 -11.89
CA CYS A 74 8.45 -3.27 -11.22
C CYS A 74 8.49 -3.46 -9.70
N MET A 75 8.01 -2.43 -9.01
CA MET A 75 7.80 -2.42 -7.57
C MET A 75 6.30 -2.31 -7.28
N VAL A 76 5.81 -3.09 -6.33
CA VAL A 76 4.43 -2.94 -5.82
C VAL A 76 4.47 -2.12 -4.55
N CYS A 77 3.78 -1.01 -4.55
CA CYS A 77 3.48 -0.24 -3.35
C CYS A 77 2.19 -0.78 -2.72
N CYS A 78 2.27 -1.38 -1.54
CA CYS A 78 1.15 -2.03 -0.86
C CYS A 78 0.70 -1.20 0.34
N PRO A 79 -0.42 -0.48 0.25
CA PRO A 79 -0.99 0.22 1.39
C PRO A 79 -1.43 -0.77 2.48
N GLN A 80 -1.37 -0.34 3.74
CA GLN A 80 -1.97 -1.07 4.86
C GLN A 80 -3.43 -1.41 4.61
N SER A 81 -3.85 -2.63 4.94
CA SER A 81 -5.22 -3.09 4.74
C SER A 81 -6.28 -2.18 5.36
N ALA A 82 -6.00 -1.61 6.55
CA ALA A 82 -6.90 -0.71 7.26
C ALA A 82 -7.06 0.67 6.57
N SER A 83 -6.11 1.06 5.72
CA SER A 83 -6.13 2.33 4.99
C SER A 83 -6.82 2.24 3.61
N LEU A 84 -7.09 1.02 3.15
CA LEU A 84 -7.65 0.77 1.82
C LEU A 84 -9.12 1.22 1.72
N PRO A 85 -9.56 1.69 0.55
CA PRO A 85 -10.97 1.93 0.30
C PRO A 85 -11.77 0.63 0.33
N GLN A 86 -13.08 0.73 0.53
CA GLN A 86 -13.99 -0.44 0.55
C GLN A 86 -13.97 -1.25 -0.75
N THR A 87 -13.64 -0.61 -1.88
CA THR A 87 -13.55 -1.24 -3.19
C THR A 87 -12.27 -0.77 -3.86
N ILE A 88 -11.45 -1.73 -4.31
CA ILE A 88 -10.20 -1.47 -5.01
C ILE A 88 -10.48 -1.56 -6.51
N THR A 89 -10.23 -0.47 -7.22
CA THR A 89 -10.43 -0.37 -8.67
C THR A 89 -9.14 -0.68 -9.43
N LEU A 90 -9.27 -0.86 -10.76
CA LEU A 90 -8.10 -1.00 -11.63
C LEU A 90 -7.19 0.23 -11.58
N GLU A 91 -7.77 1.43 -11.48
CA GLU A 91 -6.98 2.67 -11.38
C GLU A 91 -6.16 2.70 -10.09
N ASP A 92 -6.75 2.25 -8.97
CA ASP A 92 -6.04 2.15 -7.70
C ASP A 92 -4.84 1.21 -7.84
N VAL A 93 -5.05 0.03 -8.44
CA VAL A 93 -3.97 -0.92 -8.70
C VAL A 93 -2.87 -0.32 -9.57
N GLN A 94 -3.24 0.32 -10.68
CA GLN A 94 -2.26 0.93 -11.59
C GLN A 94 -1.46 2.05 -10.93
N THR A 95 -2.09 2.80 -10.02
CA THR A 95 -1.45 3.89 -9.27
C THR A 95 -0.36 3.38 -8.32
N HIS A 96 -0.44 2.13 -7.88
CA HIS A 96 0.43 1.54 -6.87
C HIS A 96 1.46 0.55 -7.43
N VAL A 97 1.40 0.24 -8.73
CA VAL A 97 2.47 -0.48 -9.42
C VAL A 97 3.35 0.54 -10.09
N VAL A 98 4.62 0.61 -9.69
CA VAL A 98 5.55 1.64 -10.14
C VAL A 98 6.81 1.05 -10.77
N THR A 99 7.35 1.76 -11.76
CA THR A 99 8.63 1.47 -12.42
C THR A 99 9.60 2.60 -12.16
N GLN A 100 10.89 2.27 -12.08
CA GLN A 100 11.91 3.28 -11.91
C GLN A 100 12.06 4.11 -13.20
N THR A 101 12.12 5.43 -13.06
CA THR A 101 12.37 6.33 -14.20
C THR A 101 13.88 6.51 -14.43
N LYS A 102 14.24 7.40 -15.36
CA LYS A 102 15.65 7.80 -15.57
C LYS A 102 16.20 8.65 -14.43
N ILE A 103 15.34 9.27 -13.63
CA ILE A 103 15.73 10.15 -12.53
C ILE A 103 15.81 9.30 -11.26
N ALA A 104 16.95 9.38 -10.56
CA ALA A 104 17.17 8.61 -9.34
C ALA A 104 16.15 9.02 -8.26
N GLY A 105 15.50 8.03 -7.65
CA GLY A 105 14.46 8.24 -6.65
C GLY A 105 13.08 8.59 -7.22
N GLU A 106 12.94 8.80 -8.53
CA GLU A 106 11.66 9.05 -9.18
C GLU A 106 11.11 7.76 -9.82
N TYR A 107 9.84 7.49 -9.56
CA TYR A 107 9.10 6.34 -10.05
C TYR A 107 7.84 6.79 -10.76
N GLU A 108 7.48 6.06 -11.81
CA GLU A 108 6.28 6.29 -12.59
C GLU A 108 5.34 5.10 -12.41
N SER A 109 4.07 5.38 -12.11
CA SER A 109 3.03 4.36 -11.98
C SER A 109 2.52 3.91 -13.35
N LEU A 110 1.78 2.80 -13.40
CA LEU A 110 1.19 2.29 -14.64
C LEU A 110 0.21 3.24 -15.33
N ASN A 111 -0.33 4.22 -14.60
CA ASN A 111 -1.20 5.27 -15.12
C ASN A 111 -0.46 6.62 -15.30
N ASN A 112 0.87 6.58 -15.47
CA ASN A 112 1.73 7.73 -15.75
C ASN A 112 1.68 8.82 -14.66
N LYS A 113 1.42 8.43 -13.40
CA LYS A 113 1.53 9.31 -12.23
C LYS A 113 2.93 9.16 -11.66
N VAL A 114 3.49 10.24 -11.11
CA VAL A 114 4.88 10.28 -10.66
C VAL A 114 4.93 10.32 -9.15
N VAL A 115 5.78 9.48 -8.56
CA VAL A 115 6.09 9.50 -7.12
C VAL A 115 7.60 9.55 -6.93
N THR A 116 8.05 10.29 -5.93
CA THR A 116 9.47 10.39 -5.59
C THR A 116 9.73 9.84 -4.21
N MET A 117 10.72 8.97 -4.07
CA MET A 117 11.18 8.46 -2.80
C MET A 117 12.18 9.43 -2.18
N VAL A 118 11.86 9.95 -1.00
CA VAL A 118 12.67 10.89 -0.22
C VAL A 118 12.85 10.29 1.18
N GLY A 119 14.04 9.74 1.45
CA GLY A 119 14.30 9.03 2.71
C GLY A 119 13.39 7.81 2.88
N ALA A 120 12.59 7.80 3.95
CA ALA A 120 11.61 6.74 4.26
C ALA A 120 10.18 7.10 3.82
N GLU A 121 10.03 8.06 2.89
CA GLU A 121 8.74 8.54 2.43
C GLU A 121 8.65 8.50 0.90
N MET A 122 7.45 8.28 0.40
CA MET A 122 7.08 8.43 -1.00
C MET A 122 6.16 9.64 -1.13
N VAL A 123 6.64 10.64 -1.86
CA VAL A 123 5.93 11.89 -2.10
C VAL A 123 5.25 11.82 -3.45
N THR A 124 3.94 12.03 -3.49
CA THR A 124 3.20 12.11 -4.74
C THR A 124 3.54 13.41 -5.46
N GLN A 125 3.82 13.31 -6.76
CA GLN A 125 4.16 14.41 -7.63
C GLN A 125 3.03 14.60 -8.65
N ARG A 126 3.38 14.68 -9.94
CA ARG A 126 2.45 14.91 -11.05
C ARG A 126 1.46 13.75 -11.22
N GLY A 127 0.21 14.09 -11.54
CA GLY A 127 -0.83 13.13 -11.90
C GLY A 127 -1.72 12.68 -10.73
N TYR A 128 -1.41 13.12 -9.50
CA TYR A 128 -2.25 12.88 -8.34
C TYR A 128 -3.24 14.02 -8.11
N PRO A 129 -4.46 13.72 -7.59
CA PRO A 129 -5.47 14.74 -7.34
C PRO A 129 -5.09 15.70 -6.20
N ALA A 130 -4.27 15.23 -5.26
CA ALA A 130 -3.77 16.01 -4.13
C ALA A 130 -2.33 15.61 -3.81
N PRO A 131 -1.47 16.56 -3.40
CA PRO A 131 -0.12 16.25 -2.91
C PRO A 131 -0.23 15.47 -1.60
N ARG A 132 0.55 14.40 -1.48
CA ARG A 132 0.55 13.49 -0.34
C ARG A 132 1.96 12.99 -0.09
N THR A 133 2.27 12.80 1.18
CA THR A 133 3.50 12.15 1.63
C THR A 133 3.09 10.87 2.34
N VAL A 134 3.59 9.74 1.84
CA VAL A 134 3.23 8.40 2.29
C VAL A 134 4.46 7.75 2.89
N ARG A 135 4.35 7.27 4.13
CA ARG A 135 5.47 6.64 4.83
C ARG A 135 5.70 5.24 4.30
N VAL A 136 6.96 4.89 4.08
CA VAL A 136 7.40 3.53 3.79
C VAL A 136 7.59 2.80 5.11
N LEU A 137 6.76 1.79 5.35
CA LEU A 137 6.78 1.01 6.58
C LEU A 137 7.80 -0.11 6.51
N ARG A 138 7.83 -0.84 5.39
CA ARG A 138 8.71 -1.98 5.16
C ARG A 138 8.95 -2.19 3.67
N VAL A 139 10.09 -2.76 3.34
CA VAL A 139 10.42 -3.19 1.99
C VAL A 139 10.77 -4.68 2.03
N ASP A 140 9.98 -5.47 1.33
CA ASP A 140 10.15 -6.92 1.23
C ASP A 140 10.52 -7.32 -0.21
N GLU A 141 11.24 -8.43 -0.33
CA GLU A 141 11.47 -9.12 -1.60
C GLU A 141 10.68 -10.43 -1.60
N LEU A 142 9.61 -10.46 -2.37
CA LEU A 142 8.78 -11.65 -2.53
C LEU A 142 9.33 -12.54 -3.63
N GLU A 143 9.69 -13.78 -3.30
CA GLU A 143 10.06 -14.78 -4.29
C GLU A 143 8.80 -15.39 -4.92
N VAL A 144 8.59 -15.11 -6.21
CA VAL A 144 7.45 -15.63 -6.96
C VAL A 144 7.84 -16.94 -7.64
N PRO A 145 7.12 -18.05 -7.36
CA PRO A 145 7.41 -19.35 -7.94
C PRO A 145 7.33 -19.33 -9.47
N ARG A 146 8.22 -20.11 -10.09
CA ARG A 146 8.32 -20.23 -11.55
C ARG A 146 7.00 -20.58 -12.25
N ALA A 147 6.13 -21.35 -11.59
CA ALA A 147 4.83 -21.75 -12.12
C ALA A 147 3.91 -20.57 -12.46
N GLU A 148 4.06 -19.44 -11.75
CA GLU A 148 3.19 -18.27 -11.91
C GLU A 148 3.71 -17.27 -12.93
N VAL A 149 5.03 -17.26 -13.14
CA VAL A 149 5.73 -16.27 -13.98
C VAL A 149 5.75 -16.70 -15.46
N GLY A 150 5.56 -17.99 -15.77
CA GLY A 150 5.66 -18.51 -17.14
C GLY A 150 7.05 -18.36 -17.79
N LEU A 151 8.02 -17.80 -17.06
CA LEU A 151 9.40 -17.57 -17.47
C LEU A 151 10.34 -18.65 -16.93
N LYS A 152 11.54 -18.75 -17.51
CA LYS A 152 12.59 -19.68 -17.04
C LYS A 152 13.29 -19.11 -15.80
N GLY A 153 12.65 -19.18 -14.63
CA GLY A 153 13.28 -18.84 -13.35
C GLY A 153 12.28 -18.43 -12.28
N ALA A 154 12.69 -18.48 -11.01
CA ALA A 154 12.00 -17.77 -9.93
C ALA A 154 12.34 -16.28 -10.05
N ARG A 155 11.37 -15.40 -9.79
CA ARG A 155 11.57 -13.95 -9.85
C ARG A 155 11.40 -13.35 -8.48
N LYS A 156 12.23 -12.38 -8.13
CA LYS A 156 12.04 -11.55 -6.93
C LYS A 156 11.21 -10.32 -7.29
N LEU A 157 10.15 -10.10 -6.54
CA LEU A 157 9.29 -8.93 -6.65
C LEU A 157 9.53 -8.02 -5.45
N LYS A 158 9.84 -6.74 -5.71
CA LYS A 158 10.00 -5.76 -4.63
C LYS A 158 8.63 -5.25 -4.20
N VAL A 159 8.31 -5.47 -2.93
CA VAL A 159 7.07 -5.02 -2.30
C VAL A 159 7.41 -3.95 -1.29
N VAL A 160 6.81 -2.78 -1.42
CA VAL A 160 6.98 -1.66 -0.50
C VAL A 160 5.68 -1.46 0.25
N HIS A 161 5.68 -1.76 1.53
CA HIS A 161 4.54 -1.56 2.41
C HIS A 161 4.43 -0.07 2.78
N LEU A 162 3.26 0.49 2.59
CA LEU A 162 2.95 1.91 2.76
C LEU A 162 1.92 2.12 3.87
N SER A 163 2.03 3.24 4.57
CA SER A 163 1.06 3.65 5.59
C SER A 163 -0.35 3.90 5.05
N ARG A 164 -0.44 4.38 3.81
CA ARG A 164 -1.71 4.71 3.16
C ARG A 164 -1.61 4.65 1.65
N PRO A 165 -2.75 4.66 0.92
CA PRO A 165 -2.74 4.72 -0.53
C PRO A 165 -2.29 6.09 -1.05
N PHE A 166 -1.69 6.11 -2.25
CA PHE A 166 -1.27 7.36 -2.90
C PHE A 166 -2.44 8.27 -3.29
N ALA A 167 -3.66 7.73 -3.41
CA ALA A 167 -4.88 8.47 -3.66
C ALA A 167 -6.05 7.79 -2.93
N GLY A 168 -7.04 8.57 -2.47
CA GLY A 168 -8.18 8.03 -1.72
C GLY A 168 -7.80 7.49 -0.33
N GLY A 169 -8.50 6.45 0.13
CA GLY A 169 -8.23 5.79 1.41
C GLY A 169 -8.43 6.64 2.66
N VAL A 170 -8.15 6.05 3.81
CA VAL A 170 -8.18 6.72 5.13
C VAL A 170 -6.78 6.65 5.73
N GLU A 171 -6.39 7.69 6.47
CA GLU A 171 -5.15 7.66 7.24
C GLU A 171 -5.30 6.67 8.39
N CYS A 172 -4.52 5.60 8.34
CA CYS A 172 -4.42 4.64 9.43
C CYS A 172 -3.24 5.04 10.33
N PRO A 173 -3.42 5.08 11.66
CA PRO A 173 -2.29 5.27 12.56
C PRO A 173 -1.32 4.09 12.41
N ASP A 174 -0.05 4.41 12.15
CA ASP A 174 0.98 3.42 11.82
C ASP A 174 1.65 2.79 13.05
N GLU A 175 1.50 3.41 14.21
CA GLU A 175 2.13 3.01 15.47
C GLU A 175 1.06 2.99 16.58
N PRO A 176 1.10 2.02 17.51
CA PRO A 176 0.23 2.02 18.68
C PRO A 176 0.45 3.27 19.56
N GLU A 177 1.60 3.93 19.42
CA GLU A 177 1.97 5.18 20.09
C GLU A 177 1.24 6.41 19.48
N TRP A 178 0.72 6.31 18.25
CA TRP A 178 -0.06 7.36 17.59
C TRP A 178 -1.54 7.36 17.98
N MET A 179 -1.97 6.40 18.80
CA MET A 179 -3.19 6.57 19.58
C MET A 179 -2.90 7.55 20.72
N ASP A 180 -2.88 8.85 20.40
CA ASP A 180 -2.90 9.89 21.42
C ASP A 180 -4.06 9.59 22.39
N ALA A 181 -3.83 9.80 23.68
CA ALA A 181 -4.86 9.72 24.71
C ALA A 181 -6.11 10.52 24.31
N GLN A 182 -5.99 11.57 23.50
CA GLN A 182 -7.13 12.27 22.92
C GLN A 182 -7.96 11.40 21.95
N LEU A 183 -7.33 10.70 21.00
CA LEU A 183 -8.01 9.82 20.05
C LEU A 183 -8.62 8.60 20.78
N MET A 184 -7.89 8.02 21.72
CA MET A 184 -8.40 6.94 22.58
C MET A 184 -9.61 7.40 23.40
N ARG A 185 -9.60 8.63 23.93
CA ARG A 185 -10.76 9.22 24.61
C ARG A 185 -11.95 9.39 23.68
N GLN A 186 -11.75 9.81 22.44
CA GLN A 186 -12.84 9.92 21.45
C GLN A 186 -13.44 8.55 21.13
N PHE A 187 -12.62 7.52 20.93
CA PHE A 187 -13.08 6.14 20.75
C PHE A 187 -13.84 5.63 21.98
N MET A 188 -13.33 5.87 23.19
CA MET A 188 -14.03 5.50 24.43
C MET A 188 -15.37 6.22 24.57
N VAL A 189 -15.45 7.51 24.26
CA VAL A 189 -16.71 8.27 24.30
C VAL A 189 -17.72 7.72 23.29
N MET A 190 -17.28 7.42 22.07
CA MET A 190 -18.12 6.81 21.03
C MET A 190 -18.60 5.40 21.41
N MET A 191 -17.75 4.57 22.03
CA MET A 191 -18.19 3.26 22.50
C MET A 191 -19.15 3.37 23.70
N LYS A 192 -18.96 4.38 24.57
CA LYS A 192 -19.86 4.66 25.70
C LYS A 192 -21.19 5.28 25.30
N SER A 193 -21.33 5.81 24.07
CA SER A 193 -22.63 6.30 23.59
C SER A 193 -23.60 5.16 23.24
N HIS A 194 -23.13 3.91 23.26
CA HIS A 194 -23.90 2.71 22.97
C HIS A 194 -24.18 1.96 24.29
N PRO A 195 -25.43 1.95 24.79
CA PRO A 195 -25.77 1.36 26.09
C PRO A 195 -25.52 -0.16 26.15
N GLU A 196 -25.54 -0.84 25.02
CA GLU A 196 -25.23 -2.27 24.91
C GLU A 196 -23.78 -2.62 25.28
N MET A 197 -22.86 -1.65 25.25
CA MET A 197 -21.44 -1.84 25.57
C MET A 197 -21.13 -1.68 27.06
N GLU A 198 -22.09 -1.20 27.86
CA GLU A 198 -21.89 -0.92 29.29
C GLU A 198 -21.39 -2.12 30.11
N PRO A 199 -21.92 -3.35 29.93
CA PRO A 199 -21.42 -4.53 30.67
C PRO A 199 -19.95 -4.87 30.36
N VAL A 200 -19.50 -4.62 29.13
CA VAL A 200 -18.11 -4.87 28.72
C VAL A 200 -17.16 -3.92 29.44
N PHE A 201 -17.54 -2.66 29.58
CA PHE A 201 -16.77 -1.67 30.34
C PHE A 201 -16.73 -2.01 31.83
N ASP A 202 -17.82 -2.50 32.41
CA ASP A 202 -17.86 -2.91 33.81
C ASP A 202 -16.90 -4.08 34.10
N ASP A 203 -16.87 -5.09 33.22
CA ASP A 203 -15.97 -6.22 33.38
C ASP A 203 -14.50 -5.83 33.15
N MET A 204 -14.22 -4.93 32.20
CA MET A 204 -12.88 -4.36 32.06
C MET A 204 -12.45 -3.59 33.32
N ASN A 205 -13.35 -2.81 33.93
CA ASN A 205 -13.06 -2.06 35.15
C ASN A 205 -12.76 -2.99 36.34
N LYS A 206 -13.50 -4.10 36.50
CA LYS A 206 -13.21 -5.12 37.51
C LYS A 206 -11.82 -5.72 37.30
N TYR A 207 -11.50 -6.09 36.05
CA TYR A 207 -10.18 -6.64 35.72
C TYR A 207 -9.04 -5.66 36.03
N ILE A 208 -9.21 -4.37 35.72
CA ILE A 208 -8.22 -3.34 36.04
C ILE A 208 -8.03 -3.22 37.56
N GLN A 209 -9.12 -3.28 38.35
CA GLN A 209 -9.04 -3.25 39.80
C GLN A 209 -8.30 -4.47 40.36
N GLU A 210 -8.59 -5.66 39.86
CA GLU A 210 -7.90 -6.90 40.24
C GLU A 210 -6.42 -6.84 39.87
N PHE A 211 -6.09 -6.35 38.68
CA PHE A 211 -4.71 -6.20 38.22
C PHE A 211 -3.93 -5.21 39.10
N ASN A 212 -4.50 -4.05 39.41
CA ASN A 212 -3.86 -3.06 40.27
C ASN A 212 -3.61 -3.61 41.67
N HIS A 213 -4.56 -4.37 42.22
CA HIS A 213 -4.41 -5.02 43.51
C HIS A 213 -3.25 -6.05 43.51
N VAL A 214 -3.10 -6.82 42.43
CA VAL A 214 -1.97 -7.76 42.26
C VAL A 214 -0.64 -7.02 42.08
N ALA A 215 -0.62 -5.94 41.33
CA ALA A 215 0.58 -5.13 41.11
C ALA A 215 1.07 -4.46 42.41
N GLU A 216 0.15 -3.94 43.23
CA GLU A 216 0.47 -3.39 44.56
C GLU A 216 1.02 -4.47 45.50
N PHE A 217 0.46 -5.69 45.46
CA PHE A 217 0.95 -6.82 46.24
C PHE A 217 2.36 -7.26 45.79
N ALA A 218 2.64 -7.24 44.50
CA ALA A 218 3.96 -7.55 43.96
C ALA A 218 5.02 -6.47 44.30
N ALA A 219 4.63 -5.19 44.33
CA ALA A 219 5.50 -4.08 44.70
C ALA A 219 5.83 -4.06 46.20
N GLY A 220 4.88 -4.46 47.06
CA GLY A 220 5.08 -4.56 48.52
C GLY A 220 5.89 -5.78 48.98
N GLY A 221 6.22 -6.71 48.08
CA GLY A 221 6.94 -7.96 48.39
C GLY A 221 8.46 -7.90 48.23
N LEU A 222 9.02 -6.78 47.76
CA LEU A 222 10.46 -6.62 47.47
C LEU A 222 11.29 -5.96 48.59
N ASP A 223 10.67 -5.63 49.72
CA ASP A 223 11.31 -5.00 50.90
C ASP A 223 11.55 -5.99 52.07
N ARG A 224 11.88 -7.26 51.79
CA ARG A 224 12.28 -8.24 52.82
C ARG A 224 13.58 -8.96 52.50
#